data_AF-A0A961TC72-F1
#
_entry.id   AF-A0A961TC72-F1
#
_cell.length_a   1.000
_cell.length_b   1.000
_cell.length_c   1.000
_cell.angle_alpha   90.00
_cell.angle_beta   90.00
_cell.angle_gamma   90.00
#
_symmetry.space_group_name_H-M   'P 1'
#
loop_
_entity.id
_entity.type
_entity.pdbx_description
1 polymer ?
#
loop_
_entity_poly.entity_id
_entity_poly.type
_entity_poly.pdbx_seq_one_letter_code
_entity_poly.pdbx_strand_id
1 'polypeptide(L)'
;MDRQFDVVVIGGGHAGCEAAAVAARMGARTALVTHRSDTIGVMSCNPAIGGLGKGQLVREVDALDGLMGRVADAAGIQFRMLNRRKGPAVRGPRTQADRKLYRMAMQTAIAETSGLEIVEGSAEDIVLEGGMLRGVVLADGTVLHCRSAVLTTGTFLRGLIHIGEQKIPAGRVGEAPSQGLSATLERIGLRLGRLKTGTPARLDGRSIDWSSLAMQSADPDPVPFSTMTERITNPQIECGITRTVPETHRLIEQNIGRSA
;
A
#
# COMPACT_ATOMS: atom_id res chain seq x y z
N MET A 1 2.63 31.85 6.80
CA MET A 1 3.01 31.17 8.06
C MET A 1 3.86 29.99 7.66
N ASP A 2 5.13 29.98 8.03
CA ASP A 2 6.04 28.90 7.65
C ASP A 2 5.60 27.60 8.31
N ARG A 3 5.28 26.60 7.49
CA ARG A 3 4.91 25.26 7.97
C ARG A 3 6.19 24.52 8.34
N GLN A 4 6.51 24.52 9.62
CA GLN A 4 7.68 23.86 10.19
C GLN A 4 7.30 22.51 10.81
N PHE A 5 7.99 21.47 10.37
CA PHE A 5 7.83 20.08 10.83
C PHE A 5 9.19 19.53 11.26
N ASP A 6 9.18 18.50 12.10
CA ASP A 6 10.37 17.71 12.37
C ASP A 6 10.60 16.70 11.25
N VAL A 7 9.52 16.02 10.85
CA VAL A 7 9.52 14.94 9.84
C VAL A 7 8.46 15.22 8.77
N VAL A 8 8.85 15.10 7.49
CA VAL A 8 7.93 15.10 6.36
C VAL A 8 7.93 13.73 5.68
N VAL A 9 6.80 13.04 5.71
CA VAL A 9 6.61 11.76 5.02
C VAL A 9 5.94 12.00 3.68
N ILE A 10 6.56 11.53 2.60
CA ILE A 10 6.09 11.72 1.22
C ILE A 10 5.42 10.44 0.74
N GLY A 11 4.10 10.48 0.55
CA GLY A 11 3.27 9.43 -0.02
C GLY A 11 2.33 8.76 1.01
N GLY A 12 1.01 8.89 0.82
CA GLY A 12 -0.02 8.25 1.65
C GLY A 12 -0.21 6.74 1.45
N GLY A 13 0.83 6.02 1.01
CA GLY A 13 0.80 4.57 0.83
C GLY A 13 0.99 3.81 2.15
N HIS A 14 0.98 2.47 2.10
CA HIS A 14 1.14 1.62 3.29
C HIS A 14 2.38 1.97 4.12
N ALA A 15 3.54 2.13 3.47
CA ALA A 15 4.78 2.50 4.17
C ALA A 15 4.72 3.91 4.75
N GLY A 16 4.15 4.88 4.03
CA GLY A 16 4.04 6.26 4.49
C GLY A 16 3.07 6.42 5.65
N CYS A 17 1.97 5.65 5.68
CA CYS A 17 1.04 5.64 6.80
C CYS A 17 1.75 5.18 8.09
N GLU A 18 2.49 4.07 8.04
CA GLU A 18 3.27 3.58 9.19
C GLU A 18 4.35 4.59 9.61
N ALA A 19 5.14 5.08 8.65
CA ALA A 19 6.22 6.03 8.95
C ALA A 19 5.70 7.32 9.58
N ALA A 20 4.60 7.87 9.06
CA ALA A 20 3.98 9.08 9.58
C ALA A 20 3.38 8.88 10.97
N ALA A 21 2.68 7.76 11.18
CA ALA A 21 2.09 7.44 12.47
C ALA A 21 3.15 7.21 13.54
N VAL A 22 4.21 6.46 13.24
CA VAL A 22 5.32 6.22 14.17
C VAL A 22 6.05 7.53 14.49
N ALA A 23 6.40 8.34 13.49
CA ALA A 23 7.08 9.61 13.73
C ALA A 23 6.27 10.53 14.66
N ALA A 24 4.97 10.68 14.39
CA ALA A 24 4.08 11.49 15.20
C ALA A 24 3.94 10.95 16.64
N ARG A 25 3.79 9.63 16.81
CA ARG A 25 3.70 8.98 18.13
C ARG A 25 4.99 9.07 18.94
N MET A 26 6.14 9.17 18.27
CA MET A 26 7.42 9.46 18.92
C MET A 26 7.59 10.94 19.32
N GLY A 27 6.57 11.78 19.10
CA GLY A 27 6.54 13.17 19.50
C GLY A 27 7.03 14.16 18.43
N ALA A 28 7.35 13.69 17.22
CA ALA A 28 7.77 14.57 16.13
C ALA A 28 6.56 15.28 15.51
N ARG A 29 6.65 16.59 15.29
CA ARG A 29 5.63 17.29 14.50
C ARG A 29 5.75 16.83 13.04
N THR A 30 4.76 16.09 12.56
CA THR A 30 4.89 15.31 11.32
C THR A 30 3.91 15.80 10.26
N ALA A 31 4.37 15.91 9.02
CA ALA A 31 3.49 16.08 7.86
C ALA A 31 3.45 14.81 7.02
N LEU A 32 2.25 14.34 6.66
CA LEU A 32 2.05 13.34 5.61
C LEU A 32 1.61 14.03 4.32
N VAL A 33 2.54 14.14 3.37
CA VAL A 33 2.29 14.70 2.04
C VAL A 33 1.70 13.61 1.15
N THR A 34 0.56 13.87 0.53
CA THR A 34 -0.10 12.95 -0.40
C THR A 34 -0.78 13.72 -1.52
N HIS A 35 -0.88 13.16 -2.73
CA HIS A 35 -1.59 13.84 -3.81
C HIS A 35 -3.06 14.10 -3.47
N ARG A 36 -3.70 13.13 -2.82
CA ARG A 36 -5.06 13.24 -2.30
C ARG A 36 -5.18 12.49 -0.97
N SER A 37 -5.91 13.06 -0.03
CA SER A 37 -6.19 12.48 1.28
C SER A 37 -7.12 11.27 1.17
N ASP A 38 -8.06 11.30 0.23
CA ASP A 38 -9.03 10.23 -0.01
C ASP A 38 -8.40 8.93 -0.56
N THR A 39 -7.12 8.96 -0.99
CA THR A 39 -6.38 7.77 -1.46
C THR A 39 -5.41 7.19 -0.43
N ILE A 40 -5.31 7.78 0.77
CA ILE A 40 -4.50 7.26 1.87
C ILE A 40 -4.92 5.82 2.18
N GLY A 41 -3.95 4.90 2.23
CA GLY A 41 -4.20 3.49 2.54
C GLY A 41 -4.86 2.66 1.44
N VAL A 42 -4.98 3.17 0.20
CA VAL A 42 -5.58 2.40 -0.91
C VAL A 42 -4.76 1.15 -1.26
N MET A 43 -5.45 0.00 -1.30
CA MET A 43 -4.93 -1.26 -1.82
C MET A 43 -5.03 -1.32 -3.35
N SER A 44 -3.90 -1.16 -4.05
CA SER A 44 -3.89 -1.14 -5.53
C SER A 44 -3.92 -2.53 -6.17
N CYS A 45 -3.20 -3.49 -5.58
CA CYS A 45 -3.00 -4.83 -6.14
C CYS A 45 -4.00 -5.84 -5.59
N ASN A 46 -3.56 -6.80 -4.78
CA ASN A 46 -4.40 -7.85 -4.19
C ASN A 46 -5.22 -7.28 -3.01
N PRO A 47 -6.53 -7.54 -2.89
CA PRO A 47 -7.32 -7.17 -1.72
C PRO A 47 -7.05 -8.14 -0.55
N ALA A 48 -5.79 -8.28 -0.13
CA ALA A 48 -5.38 -9.20 0.91
C ALA A 48 -4.19 -8.69 1.72
N ILE A 49 -4.17 -9.01 3.02
CA ILE A 49 -3.04 -8.78 3.92
C ILE A 49 -2.53 -10.13 4.44
N GLY A 50 -1.22 -10.21 4.67
CA GLY A 50 -0.57 -11.41 5.17
C GLY A 50 -0.27 -12.47 4.09
N GLY A 51 -0.15 -13.71 4.52
CA GLY A 51 0.42 -14.82 3.76
C GLY A 51 1.57 -15.50 4.51
N LEU A 52 2.28 -16.44 3.87
CA LEU A 52 3.25 -17.30 4.55
C LEU A 52 4.41 -16.58 5.25
N GLY A 53 4.95 -15.52 4.66
CA GLY A 53 5.95 -14.66 5.33
C GLY A 53 5.40 -13.28 5.64
N LYS A 54 4.52 -12.76 4.78
CA LYS A 54 3.87 -11.46 4.99
C LYS A 54 3.03 -11.41 6.26
N GLY A 55 2.43 -12.53 6.67
CA GLY A 55 1.59 -12.56 7.87
C GLY A 55 2.38 -12.32 9.14
N GLN A 56 3.60 -12.85 9.21
CA GLN A 56 4.53 -12.65 10.31
C GLN A 56 5.01 -11.20 10.33
N LEU A 57 5.39 -10.64 9.17
CA LEU A 57 5.76 -9.22 9.09
C LEU A 57 4.65 -8.29 9.57
N VAL A 58 3.38 -8.59 9.28
CA VAL A 58 2.25 -7.80 9.78
C VAL A 58 2.16 -7.89 11.31
N ARG A 59 2.42 -9.05 11.90
CA ARG A 59 2.45 -9.22 13.37
C ARG A 59 3.63 -8.54 14.02
N GLU A 60 4.78 -8.52 13.36
CA GLU A 60 5.96 -7.79 13.84
C GLU A 60 5.71 -6.28 13.79
N VAL A 61 5.09 -5.78 12.73
CA VAL A 61 4.64 -4.39 12.64
C VAL A 61 3.65 -4.07 13.77
N ASP A 62 2.67 -4.94 14.03
CA ASP A 62 1.72 -4.78 15.15
C ASP A 62 2.42 -4.77 16.52
N ALA A 63 3.38 -5.65 16.74
CA ALA A 63 4.14 -5.71 17.99
C ALA A 63 4.97 -4.45 18.24
N LEU A 64 5.31 -3.71 17.18
CA LEU A 64 5.96 -2.39 17.24
C LEU A 64 4.95 -1.23 17.25
N ASP A 65 3.68 -1.51 17.59
CA ASP A 65 2.54 -0.57 17.60
C ASP A 65 2.22 0.06 16.23
N GLY A 66 2.55 -0.63 15.14
CA GLY A 66 2.12 -0.23 13.79
C GLY A 66 0.60 -0.26 13.60
N LEU A 67 0.14 0.27 12.47
CA LEU A 67 -1.27 0.38 12.13
C LEU A 67 -1.79 -0.88 11.41
N MET A 68 -0.96 -1.53 10.59
CA MET A 68 -1.38 -2.52 9.61
C MET A 68 -2.12 -3.72 10.21
N GLY A 69 -1.73 -4.19 11.40
CA GLY A 69 -2.43 -5.29 12.08
C GLY A 69 -3.89 -4.93 12.38
N ARG A 70 -4.11 -3.84 13.12
CA ARG A 70 -5.44 -3.33 13.50
C ARG A 70 -6.29 -2.95 12.27
N VAL A 71 -5.69 -2.30 11.28
CA VAL A 71 -6.38 -1.89 10.04
C VAL A 71 -6.79 -3.12 9.21
N ALA A 72 -5.92 -4.14 9.12
CA ALA A 72 -6.25 -5.39 8.44
C ALA A 72 -7.38 -6.14 9.15
N ASP A 73 -7.38 -6.14 10.49
CA ASP A 73 -8.44 -6.76 11.29
C ASP A 73 -9.79 -6.08 11.10
N ALA A 74 -9.81 -4.74 11.14
CA ALA A 74 -11.02 -3.93 10.94
C ALA A 74 -11.64 -4.09 9.54
N ALA A 75 -10.85 -4.50 8.54
CA ALA A 75 -11.28 -4.65 7.15
C ALA A 75 -11.36 -6.10 6.66
N GLY A 76 -10.96 -7.06 7.49
CA GLY A 76 -10.81 -8.44 7.08
C GLY A 76 -12.15 -9.13 6.88
N ILE A 77 -12.36 -9.71 5.71
CA ILE A 77 -13.60 -10.40 5.30
C ILE A 77 -13.36 -11.89 4.99
N GLN A 78 -12.15 -12.40 5.12
CA GLN A 78 -11.88 -13.84 5.07
C GLN A 78 -10.54 -14.15 5.72
N PHE A 79 -10.52 -14.58 6.97
CA PHE A 79 -9.32 -14.98 7.69
C PHE A 79 -9.01 -16.45 7.49
N ARG A 80 -7.75 -16.76 7.18
CA ARG A 80 -7.24 -18.13 7.10
C ARG A 80 -5.84 -18.22 7.65
N MET A 81 -5.56 -19.29 8.38
CA MET A 81 -4.19 -19.66 8.76
C MET A 81 -3.57 -20.55 7.68
N LEU A 82 -2.62 -20.01 6.92
CA LEU A 82 -1.89 -20.82 5.94
C LEU A 82 -0.97 -21.82 6.67
N ASN A 83 -0.79 -23.00 6.08
CA ASN A 83 -0.02 -24.10 6.69
C ASN A 83 -0.52 -24.53 8.08
N ARG A 84 -1.82 -24.39 8.40
CA ARG A 84 -2.41 -24.72 9.71
C ARG A 84 -2.05 -26.12 10.22
N ARG A 85 -2.03 -27.12 9.33
CA ARG A 85 -1.69 -28.53 9.66
C ARG A 85 -0.19 -28.78 9.89
N LYS A 86 0.67 -27.80 9.56
CA LYS A 86 2.11 -27.88 9.81
C LYS A 86 2.47 -27.24 11.16
N GLY A 87 3.73 -27.38 11.56
CA GLY A 87 4.25 -26.81 12.80
C GLY A 87 4.09 -25.29 12.88
N PRO A 88 3.97 -24.70 14.09
CA PRO A 88 3.72 -23.27 14.28
C PRO A 88 4.70 -22.34 13.53
N ALA A 89 5.96 -22.73 13.43
CA ALA A 89 7.02 -21.93 12.79
C ALA A 89 6.77 -21.60 11.30
N VAL A 90 5.95 -22.39 10.61
CA VAL A 90 5.67 -22.21 9.16
C VAL A 90 4.24 -21.75 8.88
N ARG A 91 3.49 -21.37 9.92
CA ARG A 91 2.11 -20.87 9.81
C ARG A 91 2.12 -19.38 9.50
N GLY A 92 1.30 -18.96 8.53
CA GLY A 92 1.21 -17.55 8.14
C GLY A 92 -0.25 -17.07 8.14
N PRO A 93 -0.63 -16.10 8.99
CA PRO A 93 -1.98 -15.53 8.96
C PRO A 93 -2.19 -14.76 7.66
N ARG A 94 -3.39 -14.86 7.11
CA ARG A 94 -3.82 -14.17 5.90
C ARG A 94 -5.27 -13.75 6.03
N THR A 95 -5.59 -12.54 5.58
CA THR A 95 -6.98 -12.14 5.34
C THR A 95 -7.19 -11.64 3.92
N GLN A 96 -8.35 -11.93 3.33
CA GLN A 96 -8.91 -11.02 2.32
C GLN A 96 -9.44 -9.78 3.04
N ALA A 97 -9.27 -8.60 2.45
CA ALA A 97 -9.72 -7.35 3.01
C ALA A 97 -10.71 -6.67 2.06
N ASP A 98 -11.79 -6.14 2.62
CA ASP A 98 -12.61 -5.19 1.89
C ASP A 98 -11.77 -3.91 1.67
N ARG A 99 -11.55 -3.54 0.40
CA ARG A 99 -10.68 -2.40 0.06
C ARG A 99 -11.21 -1.08 0.61
N LYS A 100 -12.53 -0.92 0.67
CA LYS A 100 -13.17 0.30 1.18
C LYS A 100 -13.01 0.36 2.70
N LEU A 101 -13.29 -0.74 3.40
CA LEU A 101 -13.10 -0.80 4.85
C LEU A 101 -11.64 -0.60 5.23
N TYR A 102 -10.70 -1.20 4.50
CA TYR A 102 -9.26 -1.04 4.76
C TYR A 102 -8.83 0.42 4.62
N ARG A 103 -9.25 1.07 3.53
CA ARG A 103 -8.99 2.49 3.29
C ARG A 103 -9.58 3.36 4.40
N MET A 104 -10.83 3.14 4.76
CA MET A 104 -11.51 3.90 5.82
C MET A 104 -10.82 3.72 7.17
N ALA A 105 -10.50 2.47 7.57
CA ALA A 105 -9.81 2.19 8.82
C ALA A 105 -8.41 2.82 8.87
N MET A 106 -7.67 2.82 7.75
CA MET A 106 -6.38 3.52 7.68
C MET A 106 -6.55 5.04 7.81
N GLN A 107 -7.52 5.62 7.12
CA GLN A 107 -7.80 7.07 7.19
C GLN A 107 -8.21 7.50 8.61
N THR A 108 -9.06 6.73 9.27
CA THR A 108 -9.41 6.94 10.68
C THR A 108 -8.18 6.90 11.57
N ALA A 109 -7.36 5.84 11.47
CA ALA A 109 -6.15 5.71 12.29
C ALA A 109 -5.15 6.87 12.08
N ILE A 110 -5.01 7.36 10.84
CA ILE A 110 -4.18 8.52 10.52
C ILE A 110 -4.77 9.80 11.12
N ALA A 111 -6.08 10.02 10.98
CA ALA A 111 -6.75 11.21 11.53
C ALA A 111 -6.72 11.26 13.07
N GLU A 112 -6.75 10.11 13.73
CA GLU A 112 -6.66 9.98 15.20
C GLU A 112 -5.22 10.13 15.73
N THR A 113 -4.22 10.12 14.85
CA THR A 113 -2.82 10.26 15.27
C THR A 113 -2.50 11.71 15.60
N SER A 114 -2.36 12.01 16.89
CA SER A 114 -1.98 13.34 17.37
C SER A 114 -0.59 13.75 16.87
N GLY A 115 -0.43 15.02 16.50
CA GLY A 115 0.84 15.55 15.99
C GLY A 115 1.12 15.27 14.51
N LEU A 116 0.17 14.64 13.80
CA LEU A 116 0.25 14.36 12.37
C LEU A 116 -0.68 15.29 11.57
N GLU A 117 -0.12 16.04 10.62
CA GLU A 117 -0.86 16.90 9.68
C GLU A 117 -0.87 16.27 8.28
N ILE A 118 -2.04 16.17 7.64
CA ILE A 118 -2.15 15.74 6.25
C ILE A 118 -2.00 16.97 5.35
N VAL A 119 -1.08 16.90 4.40
CA VAL A 119 -0.85 17.96 3.41
C VAL A 119 -1.13 17.40 2.02
N GLU A 120 -2.19 17.88 1.37
CA GLU A 120 -2.46 17.54 -0.02
C GLU A 120 -1.52 18.30 -0.95
N GLY A 121 -0.79 17.57 -1.79
CA GLY A 121 0.18 18.12 -2.72
C GLY A 121 1.09 17.06 -3.32
N SER A 122 1.79 17.44 -4.39
CA SER A 122 2.89 16.64 -4.95
C SER A 122 4.21 17.20 -4.43
N ALA A 123 5.04 16.37 -3.83
CA ALA A 123 6.42 16.74 -3.54
C ALA A 123 7.26 16.64 -4.82
N GLU A 124 7.97 17.71 -5.17
CA GLU A 124 8.72 17.82 -6.42
C GLU A 124 10.22 18.06 -6.21
N ASP A 125 10.65 18.63 -5.08
CA ASP A 125 12.07 18.80 -4.76
C ASP A 125 12.32 18.78 -3.25
N ILE A 126 13.59 18.84 -2.84
CA ILE A 126 14.03 19.03 -1.46
C ILE A 126 15.02 20.20 -1.39
N VAL A 127 15.00 20.92 -0.27
CA VAL A 127 15.95 21.99 0.02
C VAL A 127 17.13 21.40 0.79
N LEU A 128 18.34 21.57 0.26
CA LEU A 128 19.59 21.17 0.90
C LEU A 128 20.48 22.40 1.16
N GLU A 129 21.00 22.49 2.38
CA GLU A 129 22.00 23.49 2.76
C GLU A 129 23.18 22.80 3.41
N GLY A 130 24.38 22.95 2.84
CA GLY A 130 25.58 22.27 3.36
C GLY A 130 25.45 20.74 3.40
N GLY A 131 24.66 20.15 2.50
CA GLY A 131 24.37 18.70 2.47
C GLY A 131 23.30 18.24 3.46
N MET A 132 22.73 19.14 4.27
CA MET A 132 21.67 18.84 5.23
C MET A 132 20.29 19.18 4.68
N LEU A 133 19.30 18.33 4.94
CA LEU A 133 17.90 18.59 4.58
C LEU A 133 17.35 19.77 5.38
N ARG A 134 16.67 20.68 4.68
CA ARG A 134 15.99 21.87 5.25
C ARG A 134 14.51 21.96 4.92
N GLY A 135 14.05 21.21 3.93
CA GLY A 135 12.63 21.20 3.60
C GLY A 135 12.31 20.34 2.39
N VAL A 136 11.01 20.17 2.16
CA VAL A 136 10.42 19.54 0.97
C VAL A 136 9.67 20.61 0.20
N VAL A 137 9.87 20.68 -1.11
CA VAL A 137 9.22 21.62 -2.01
C VAL A 137 8.05 20.92 -2.70
N LEU A 138 6.87 21.51 -2.58
CA LEU A 138 5.66 21.05 -3.26
C LEU A 138 5.55 21.64 -4.66
N ALA A 139 4.70 21.05 -5.50
CA ALA A 139 4.48 21.49 -6.89
C ALA A 139 3.96 22.92 -7.03
N ASP A 140 3.27 23.45 -6.02
CA ASP A 140 2.79 24.85 -5.97
C ASP A 140 3.87 25.84 -5.53
N GLY A 141 5.11 25.37 -5.27
CA GLY A 141 6.22 26.17 -4.76
C GLY A 141 6.25 26.29 -3.24
N THR A 142 5.25 25.76 -2.52
CA THR A 142 5.24 25.76 -1.05
C THR A 142 6.41 24.95 -0.52
N VAL A 143 7.14 25.50 0.46
CA VAL A 143 8.23 24.81 1.16
C VAL A 143 7.74 24.36 2.54
N LEU A 144 7.79 23.05 2.78
CA LEU A 144 7.58 22.47 4.11
C LEU A 144 8.94 22.31 4.78
N HIS A 145 9.24 23.21 5.72
CA HIS A 145 10.52 23.17 6.43
C HIS A 145 10.60 21.95 7.34
N CYS A 146 11.69 21.18 7.22
CA CYS A 146 11.90 19.98 8.04
C CYS A 146 13.37 19.59 8.18
N ARG A 147 13.64 18.75 9.18
CA ARG A 147 14.98 18.21 9.47
C ARG A 147 15.17 16.81 8.91
N SER A 148 14.09 16.10 8.61
CA SER A 148 14.11 14.74 8.07
C SER A 148 12.91 14.51 7.16
N ALA A 149 13.10 13.68 6.13
CA ALA A 149 12.04 13.28 5.24
C ALA A 149 12.09 11.77 4.96
N VAL A 150 10.92 11.16 4.81
CA VAL A 150 10.76 9.73 4.46
C VAL A 150 10.09 9.64 3.10
N LEU A 151 10.77 9.10 2.10
CA LEU A 151 10.24 8.96 0.75
C LEU A 151 9.56 7.60 0.58
N THR A 152 8.24 7.62 0.37
CA THR A 152 7.41 6.41 0.15
C THR A 152 6.53 6.55 -1.10
N THR A 153 7.15 7.01 -2.20
CA THR A 153 6.49 7.35 -3.47
C THR A 153 5.78 6.17 -4.17
N GLY A 154 5.94 4.94 -3.68
CA GLY A 154 5.33 3.75 -4.25
C GLY A 154 5.64 3.62 -5.75
N THR A 155 4.60 3.45 -6.57
CA THR A 155 4.71 3.29 -8.03
C THR A 155 4.70 4.62 -8.79
N PHE A 156 4.71 5.78 -8.10
CA PHE A 156 4.51 7.09 -8.74
C PHE A 156 5.76 7.70 -9.35
N LEU A 157 6.94 7.46 -8.75
CA LEU A 157 8.20 8.04 -9.22
C LEU A 157 8.54 7.55 -10.64
N ARG A 158 8.46 8.44 -11.64
CA ARG A 158 8.58 8.11 -13.07
C ARG A 158 7.70 6.91 -13.50
N GLY A 159 6.52 6.80 -12.90
CA GLY A 159 5.56 5.73 -13.12
C GLY A 159 5.12 5.61 -14.59
N LEU A 160 5.03 4.37 -15.08
CA LEU A 160 4.60 4.06 -16.44
C LEU A 160 3.75 2.79 -16.45
N ILE A 161 2.51 2.91 -16.90
CA ILE A 161 1.60 1.78 -17.10
C ILE A 161 1.86 1.19 -18.49
N HIS A 162 1.88 -0.13 -18.57
CA HIS A 162 2.00 -0.90 -19.81
C HIS A 162 0.73 -1.72 -20.03
N ILE A 163 0.08 -1.55 -21.18
CA ILE A 163 -1.06 -2.36 -21.63
C ILE A 163 -0.81 -2.79 -23.07
N GLY A 164 -0.31 -4.01 -23.24
CA GLY A 164 0.26 -4.44 -24.52
C GLY A 164 1.35 -3.47 -24.97
N GLU A 165 1.20 -2.91 -26.16
CA GLU A 165 2.12 -1.91 -26.74
C GLU A 165 1.91 -0.49 -26.18
N GLN A 166 0.79 -0.22 -25.51
CA GLN A 166 0.48 1.11 -24.99
C GLN A 166 1.29 1.40 -23.72
N LYS A 167 1.86 2.61 -23.67
CA LYS A 167 2.60 3.15 -22.54
C LYS A 167 1.92 4.43 -22.06
N ILE A 168 1.50 4.47 -20.80
CA ILE A 168 0.74 5.58 -20.23
C ILE A 168 1.51 6.10 -18.99
N PRO A 169 2.02 7.35 -19.00
CA PRO A 169 2.65 7.94 -17.82
C PRO A 169 1.65 8.04 -16.66
N ALA A 170 1.88 7.28 -15.61
CA ALA A 170 0.94 7.16 -14.48
C ALA A 170 1.59 6.42 -13.31
N GLY A 171 1.30 6.86 -12.09
CA GLY A 171 1.66 6.11 -10.87
C GLY A 171 0.71 4.95 -10.62
N ARG A 172 -0.59 5.19 -10.85
CA ARG A 172 -1.70 4.23 -10.81
C ARG A 172 -2.72 4.62 -11.87
N VAL A 173 -3.66 3.73 -12.19
CA VAL A 173 -4.70 4.03 -13.19
C VAL A 173 -5.47 5.29 -12.77
N GLY A 174 -5.42 6.32 -13.61
CA GLY A 174 -6.08 7.62 -13.35
C GLY A 174 -5.29 8.58 -12.44
N GLU A 175 -4.07 8.23 -12.03
CA GLU A 175 -3.23 9.07 -11.16
C GLU A 175 -1.90 9.41 -11.85
N ALA A 176 -1.58 10.71 -11.94
CA ALA A 176 -0.38 11.20 -12.59
C ALA A 176 0.91 10.70 -11.89
N PRO A 177 2.01 10.52 -12.64
CA PRO A 177 3.30 10.16 -12.05
C PRO A 177 3.96 11.38 -11.38
N SER A 178 4.84 11.13 -10.40
CA SER A 178 5.74 12.15 -9.87
C SER A 178 7.02 12.21 -10.71
N GLN A 179 7.41 13.40 -11.14
CA GLN A 179 8.57 13.61 -12.03
C GLN A 179 9.70 14.38 -11.34
N GLY A 180 9.41 15.45 -10.59
CA GLY A 180 10.44 16.33 -10.02
C GLY A 180 11.41 15.61 -9.10
N LEU A 181 10.89 14.84 -8.14
CA LEU A 181 11.72 14.15 -7.13
C LEU A 181 12.78 13.23 -7.73
N SER A 182 12.53 12.67 -8.90
CA SER A 182 13.50 11.79 -9.55
C SER A 182 14.76 12.52 -9.99
N ALA A 183 14.62 13.74 -10.51
CA ALA A 183 15.75 14.59 -10.89
C ALA A 183 16.52 15.03 -9.64
N THR A 184 15.82 15.33 -8.55
CA THR A 184 16.42 15.63 -7.25
C THR A 184 17.28 14.47 -6.73
N LEU A 185 16.76 13.24 -6.77
CA LEU A 185 17.49 12.05 -6.29
C LEU A 185 18.76 11.78 -7.13
N GLU A 186 18.70 11.98 -8.45
CA GLU A 186 19.88 11.90 -9.32
C GLU A 186 20.89 13.01 -9.00
N ARG A 187 20.42 14.26 -8.79
CA ARG A 187 21.27 15.41 -8.45
C ARG A 187 22.05 15.22 -7.15
N ILE A 188 21.48 14.50 -6.17
CA ILE A 188 22.17 14.17 -4.91
C ILE A 188 23.03 12.90 -4.99
N GLY A 189 23.19 12.32 -6.18
CA GLY A 189 24.10 11.21 -6.44
C GLY A 189 23.51 9.80 -6.24
N LEU A 190 22.19 9.66 -6.10
CA LEU A 190 21.55 8.34 -6.02
C LEU A 190 21.39 7.72 -7.41
N ARG A 191 21.70 6.43 -7.50
CA ARG A 191 21.47 5.64 -8.71
C ARG A 191 20.01 5.20 -8.75
N LEU A 192 19.29 5.57 -9.82
CA LEU A 192 17.90 5.17 -10.03
C LEU A 192 17.81 3.97 -10.98
N GLY A 193 17.02 2.98 -10.60
CA GLY A 193 16.65 1.83 -11.42
C GLY A 193 15.15 1.82 -11.73
N ARG A 194 14.71 0.89 -12.59
CA ARG A 194 13.28 0.66 -12.87
C ARG A 194 12.90 -0.78 -12.52
N LEU A 195 11.81 -0.91 -11.79
CA LEU A 195 11.14 -2.19 -11.53
C LEU A 195 9.79 -2.20 -12.23
N LYS A 196 9.33 -3.39 -12.62
CA LYS A 196 8.03 -3.60 -13.26
C LYS A 196 7.25 -4.67 -12.52
N THR A 197 5.97 -4.39 -12.27
CA THR A 197 5.05 -5.34 -11.64
C THR A 197 3.71 -5.31 -12.37
N GLY A 198 3.06 -6.46 -12.52
CA GLY A 198 1.71 -6.56 -13.09
C GLY A 198 0.61 -6.61 -12.03
N THR A 199 -0.61 -6.26 -12.42
CA THR A 199 -1.83 -6.57 -11.68
C THR A 199 -2.78 -7.32 -12.62
N PRO A 200 -3.54 -8.32 -12.14
CA PRO A 200 -4.62 -8.89 -12.93
C PRO A 200 -5.71 -7.85 -13.21
N ALA A 201 -6.54 -8.12 -14.22
CA ALA A 201 -7.76 -7.38 -14.49
C ALA A 201 -8.74 -7.43 -13.31
N ARG A 202 -9.75 -6.56 -13.33
CA ARG A 202 -10.89 -6.62 -12.41
C ARG A 202 -12.09 -7.11 -13.22
N LEU A 203 -12.77 -8.14 -12.71
CA LEU A 203 -13.90 -8.78 -13.37
C LEU A 203 -15.20 -8.35 -12.70
N ASP A 204 -16.28 -8.25 -13.47
CA ASP A 204 -17.63 -8.10 -12.91
C ASP A 204 -18.05 -9.43 -12.28
N GLY A 205 -18.35 -9.44 -10.98
CA GLY A 205 -18.75 -10.64 -10.27
C GLY A 205 -20.04 -11.27 -10.81
N ARG A 206 -20.91 -10.49 -11.48
CA ARG A 206 -22.19 -10.98 -12.01
C ARG A 206 -22.04 -11.81 -13.28
N SER A 207 -20.91 -11.69 -13.98
CA SER A 207 -20.63 -12.45 -15.19
C SER A 207 -19.83 -13.74 -14.91
N ILE A 208 -19.65 -14.09 -13.65
CA ILE A 208 -18.95 -15.32 -13.23
C ILE A 208 -19.99 -16.36 -12.85
N ASP A 209 -19.89 -17.55 -13.44
CA ASP A 209 -20.62 -18.72 -12.98
C ASP A 209 -19.97 -19.25 -11.68
N TRP A 210 -20.39 -18.70 -10.55
CA TRP A 210 -19.88 -19.10 -9.23
C TRP A 210 -20.27 -20.53 -8.85
N SER A 211 -21.35 -21.07 -9.42
CA SER A 211 -21.87 -22.38 -9.05
C SER A 211 -20.97 -23.53 -9.50
N SER A 212 -20.18 -23.33 -10.55
CA SER A 212 -19.23 -24.31 -11.05
C SER A 212 -17.85 -24.26 -10.38
N LEU A 213 -17.61 -23.29 -9.48
CA LEU A 213 -16.32 -23.11 -8.82
C LEU A 213 -16.26 -23.84 -7.48
N ALA A 214 -15.08 -24.38 -7.17
CA ALA A 214 -14.78 -24.84 -5.82
C ALA A 214 -14.64 -23.61 -4.90
N MET A 215 -15.49 -23.52 -3.89
CA MET A 215 -15.47 -22.41 -2.94
C MET A 215 -14.56 -22.70 -1.76
N GLN A 216 -13.85 -21.67 -1.30
CA GLN A 216 -12.95 -21.73 -0.16
C GLN A 216 -13.39 -20.75 0.91
N SER A 217 -13.88 -21.30 2.01
CA SER A 217 -14.33 -20.56 3.19
C SER A 217 -13.16 -20.05 4.05
N ALA A 218 -13.47 -19.11 4.94
CA ALA A 218 -12.59 -18.72 6.05
C ALA A 218 -12.36 -19.90 7.01
N ASP A 219 -11.36 -19.76 7.90
CA ASP A 219 -11.23 -20.66 9.05
C ASP A 219 -12.41 -20.43 10.02
N PRO A 220 -12.90 -21.48 10.72
CA PRO A 220 -14.05 -21.36 11.64
C PRO A 220 -13.77 -20.41 12.81
N ASP A 221 -12.52 -20.35 13.25
CA ASP A 221 -12.03 -19.44 14.28
C ASP A 221 -11.01 -18.48 13.63
N PRO A 222 -11.45 -17.29 13.16
CA PRO A 222 -10.56 -16.24 12.68
C PRO A 222 -9.53 -15.87 13.73
N VAL A 223 -8.26 -15.84 13.34
CA VAL A 223 -7.19 -15.37 14.20
C VAL A 223 -6.80 -13.96 13.74
N PRO A 224 -6.99 -12.93 14.59
CA PRO A 224 -6.56 -11.58 14.27
C PRO A 224 -5.06 -11.47 13.98
N PHE A 225 -4.69 -10.44 13.23
CA PHE A 225 -3.30 -10.02 13.10
C PHE A 225 -2.84 -9.32 14.37
N SER A 226 -3.65 -8.39 14.88
CA SER A 226 -3.30 -7.58 16.03
C SER A 226 -3.57 -8.30 17.34
N THR A 227 -2.63 -8.17 18.27
CA THR A 227 -2.82 -8.63 19.65
C THR A 227 -3.81 -7.77 20.44
N MET A 228 -4.12 -6.57 19.94
CA MET A 228 -5.08 -5.63 20.54
C MET A 228 -6.51 -5.86 20.04
N THR A 229 -6.69 -6.69 19.01
CA THR A 229 -8.03 -7.00 18.46
C THR A 229 -8.64 -8.17 19.22
N GLU A 230 -9.72 -7.92 19.96
CA GLU A 230 -10.43 -8.98 20.69
C GLU A 230 -11.17 -9.95 19.76
N ARG A 231 -11.83 -9.44 18.71
CA ARG A 231 -12.66 -10.25 17.81
C ARG A 231 -12.81 -9.62 16.43
N ILE A 232 -12.83 -10.48 15.40
CA ILE A 232 -13.21 -10.09 14.04
C ILE A 232 -14.74 -10.02 13.95
N THR A 233 -15.26 -8.86 13.53
CA THR A 233 -16.71 -8.57 13.50
C THR A 233 -17.31 -8.61 12.09
N ASN A 234 -16.49 -8.44 11.06
CA ASN A 234 -16.97 -8.44 9.68
C ASN A 234 -17.46 -9.83 9.24
N PRO A 235 -18.55 -9.90 8.45
CA PRO A 235 -18.98 -11.14 7.81
C PRO A 235 -17.85 -11.77 7.00
N GLN A 236 -17.62 -13.07 7.22
CA GLN A 236 -16.61 -13.83 6.50
C GLN A 236 -17.20 -14.37 5.19
N ILE A 237 -16.50 -14.14 4.08
CA ILE A 237 -16.91 -14.55 2.73
C ILE A 237 -16.05 -15.71 2.22
N GLU A 238 -16.49 -16.30 1.13
CA GLU A 238 -15.77 -17.36 0.42
C GLU A 238 -15.02 -16.82 -0.79
N CYS A 239 -13.97 -17.53 -1.20
CA CYS A 239 -13.24 -17.25 -2.44
C CYS A 239 -13.43 -18.41 -3.41
N GLY A 240 -13.74 -18.12 -4.67
CA GLY A 240 -13.78 -19.13 -5.73
C GLY A 240 -12.38 -19.54 -6.18
N ILE A 241 -12.21 -20.84 -6.45
CA ILE A 241 -10.97 -21.42 -6.99
C ILE A 241 -11.25 -21.95 -8.39
N THR A 242 -10.39 -21.57 -9.34
CA THR A 242 -10.39 -22.09 -10.71
C THR A 242 -8.96 -22.37 -11.19
N ARG A 243 -8.82 -22.95 -12.39
CA ARG A 243 -7.54 -23.28 -13.01
C ARG A 243 -7.54 -22.85 -14.46
N THR A 244 -6.37 -22.49 -14.98
CA THR A 244 -6.19 -22.31 -16.41
C THR A 244 -6.22 -23.66 -17.12
N VAL A 245 -6.58 -23.64 -18.40
CA VAL A 245 -6.64 -24.83 -19.26
C VAL A 245 -5.65 -24.68 -20.41
N PRO A 246 -5.31 -25.77 -21.14
CA PRO A 246 -4.36 -25.70 -22.26
C PRO A 246 -4.72 -24.63 -23.31
N GLU A 247 -6.01 -24.37 -23.54
CA GLU A 247 -6.46 -23.29 -24.42
C GLU A 247 -5.99 -21.91 -23.94
N THR A 248 -6.06 -21.65 -22.63
CA THR A 248 -5.57 -20.40 -22.04
C THR A 248 -4.08 -20.21 -22.31
N HIS A 249 -3.29 -21.29 -22.21
CA HIS A 249 -1.85 -21.23 -22.45
C HIS A 249 -1.56 -20.95 -23.93
N ARG A 250 -2.24 -21.64 -24.85
CA ARG A 250 -2.10 -21.43 -26.30
C ARG A 250 -2.40 -19.98 -26.70
N LEU A 251 -3.46 -19.39 -26.15
CA LEU A 251 -3.80 -17.98 -26.40
C LEU A 251 -2.71 -17.02 -25.90
N ILE A 252 -2.11 -17.29 -24.74
CA ILE A 252 -1.00 -16.48 -24.22
C ILE A 252 0.23 -16.64 -25.11
N GLU A 253 0.60 -17.86 -25.50
CA GLU A 253 1.75 -18.15 -26.36
C GLU A 253 1.66 -17.44 -27.71
N GLN A 254 0.49 -17.50 -28.36
CA GLN A 254 0.24 -16.82 -29.63
C GLN A 254 0.39 -15.28 -29.54
N ASN A 255 0.23 -14.70 -28.35
CA ASN A 255 0.23 -13.26 -28.13
C ASN A 255 1.41 -12.77 -27.28
N ILE A 256 2.37 -13.64 -26.93
CA ILE A 256 3.43 -13.30 -25.97
C ILE A 256 4.30 -12.13 -26.43
N GLY A 257 4.52 -12.00 -27.73
CA GLY A 257 5.27 -10.90 -28.34
C GLY A 257 4.60 -9.52 -28.20
N ARG A 258 3.31 -9.48 -27.81
CA ARG A 258 2.57 -8.24 -27.55
C ARG A 258 2.63 -7.79 -26.09
N SER A 259 3.19 -8.61 -25.20
CA SER A 259 3.44 -8.20 -23.82
C SER A 259 4.69 -7.32 -23.75
N ALA A 260 4.54 -6.12 -23.21
CA ALA A 260 5.66 -5.23 -22.90
C ALA A 260 6.54 -5.75 -21.77
#